data_AF-A0A2A2LFY1-F1
#
_entry.id   AF-A0A2A2LFY1-F1
#
_cell.length_a   1.000
_cell.length_b   1.000
_cell.length_c   1.000
_cell.angle_alpha   90.00
_cell.angle_beta   90.00
_cell.angle_gamma   90.00
#
_symmetry.space_group_name_H-M   'P 1'
#
loop_
_entity.id
_entity.type
_entity.pdbx_description
1 polymer ?
#
loop_
_entity_poly.entity_id
_entity_poly.type
_entity_poly.pdbx_seq_one_letter_code
_entity_poly.pdbx_strand_id
1 'polypeptide(L)'
;MAAPSIKRSTIIEFYKQKYSNEITARLLKTLRQVVSRHIKRFKEIGSTSDRSRSGRPKTFNVTRTKKLIRMRIKQNPKRSIRKVAQKLNTSHTAARSIVRKDHKLKPYKF
;
A
#
# COMPACT_ATOMS: atom_id res chain seq x y z
N MET A 1 2.76 -13.95 -1.69
CA MET A 1 3.50 -13.17 -0.67
C MET A 1 4.91 -13.72 -0.65
N ALA A 2 5.95 -12.87 -0.67
CA ALA A 2 7.32 -13.37 -0.61
C ALA A 2 7.58 -14.00 0.77
N ALA A 3 8.25 -15.16 0.79
CA ALA A 3 8.61 -15.82 2.03
C ALA A 3 9.51 -14.90 2.89
N PRO A 4 9.33 -14.87 4.22
CA PRO A 4 10.19 -14.09 5.09
C PRO A 4 11.64 -14.61 5.00
N SER A 5 12.62 -13.70 5.07
CA SER A 5 14.03 -14.09 5.15
C SER A 5 14.28 -14.99 6.37
N ILE A 6 15.00 -16.09 6.18
CA ILE A 6 15.38 -17.06 7.22
C ILE A 6 16.07 -16.36 8.41
N LYS A 7 16.92 -15.36 8.14
CA LYS A 7 17.60 -14.58 9.20
C LYS A 7 16.63 -13.71 10.01
N ARG A 8 15.55 -13.24 9.39
CA ARG A 8 14.55 -12.40 10.07
C ARG A 8 13.66 -13.24 10.99
N SER A 9 13.26 -14.43 10.57
CA SER A 9 12.49 -15.34 11.42
C SER A 9 13.27 -15.75 12.65
N THR A 10 14.56 -16.12 12.51
CA THR A 10 15.40 -16.51 13.65
C THR A 10 15.63 -15.37 14.65
N ILE A 11 15.85 -14.13 14.18
CA ILE A 11 15.92 -12.95 15.06
C ILE A 11 14.65 -12.78 15.89
N ILE A 12 13.48 -12.97 15.27
CA ILE A 12 12.19 -12.79 15.94
C ILE A 12 11.92 -13.91 16.93
N GLU A 13 12.35 -15.14 16.62
CA GLU A 13 12.27 -16.28 17.52
C GLU A 13 13.13 -16.07 18.78
N PHE A 14 14.38 -15.64 18.63
CA PHE A 14 15.23 -15.28 19.77
C PHE A 14 14.67 -14.10 20.58
N TYR A 15 14.03 -13.13 19.93
CA TYR A 15 13.32 -12.07 20.62
C TYR A 15 12.14 -12.59 21.45
N LYS A 16 11.35 -13.54 20.93
CA LYS A 16 10.25 -14.19 21.67
C LYS A 16 10.76 -14.98 22.87
N GLN A 17 11.90 -15.65 22.72
CA GLN A 17 12.63 -16.35 23.78
C GLN A 17 13.40 -15.40 24.72
N LYS A 18 13.26 -14.07 24.56
CA LYS A 18 13.84 -13.02 25.43
C LYS A 18 15.38 -12.96 25.45
N TYR A 19 16.05 -13.44 24.40
CA TYR A 19 17.49 -13.23 24.27
C TYR A 19 17.85 -11.76 24.10
N SER A 20 19.03 -11.38 24.62
CA SER A 20 19.60 -10.05 24.35
C SER A 20 19.91 -9.86 22.87
N ASN A 21 19.73 -8.62 22.39
CA ASN A 21 20.05 -8.23 21.02
C ASN A 21 21.54 -8.44 20.69
N GLU A 22 22.42 -8.30 21.68
CA GLU A 22 23.86 -8.49 21.52
C GLU A 22 24.22 -9.96 21.27
N ILE A 23 23.64 -10.85 22.08
CA ILE A 23 23.83 -12.29 21.95
C ILE A 23 23.29 -12.76 20.59
N THR A 24 22.08 -12.32 20.24
CA THR A 24 21.46 -12.61 18.95
C THR A 24 22.33 -12.15 17.77
N ALA A 25 22.88 -10.93 17.85
CA ALA A 25 23.76 -10.38 16.83
C ALA A 25 25.05 -11.18 16.66
N ARG A 26 25.68 -11.59 17.77
CA ARG A 26 26.89 -12.41 17.80
C ARG A 26 26.64 -13.80 17.19
N LEU A 27 25.56 -14.46 17.61
CA LEU A 27 25.18 -15.80 17.12
C LEU A 27 24.90 -15.80 15.61
N LEU A 28 24.13 -14.82 15.13
CA LEU A 28 23.73 -14.74 13.73
C LEU A 28 24.79 -14.07 12.84
N LYS A 29 25.93 -13.66 13.39
CA LYS A 29 26.98 -12.89 12.71
C LYS A 29 26.40 -11.69 11.93
N THR A 30 25.53 -10.93 12.60
CA THR A 30 24.89 -9.73 12.04
C THR A 30 25.15 -8.51 12.92
N LEU A 31 25.02 -7.32 12.34
CA LEU A 31 25.13 -6.07 13.09
C LEU A 31 23.97 -5.94 14.10
N ARG A 32 24.29 -5.53 15.33
CA ARG A 32 23.29 -5.24 16.38
C ARG A 32 22.18 -4.29 15.91
N GLN A 33 22.53 -3.30 15.07
CA GLN A 33 21.56 -2.38 14.47
C GLN A 33 20.53 -3.09 13.58
N VAL A 34 20.95 -4.13 12.85
CA VAL A 34 20.06 -4.93 12.00
C VAL A 34 19.07 -5.70 12.87
N VAL A 35 19.52 -6.34 13.95
CA VAL A 35 18.65 -7.02 14.92
C VAL A 35 17.63 -6.06 15.51
N SER A 36 18.07 -4.90 16.00
CA SER A 36 17.19 -3.87 16.56
C SER A 36 16.13 -3.38 15.56
N ARG A 37 16.53 -3.11 14.31
CA ARG A 37 15.59 -2.70 13.24
C ARG A 37 14.55 -3.77 12.93
N HIS A 38 14.94 -5.04 12.94
CA HIS A 38 14.01 -6.15 12.72
C HIS A 38 13.02 -6.31 13.86
N ILE A 39 13.47 -6.21 15.12
CA ILE A 39 12.60 -6.26 16.29
C ILE A 39 11.64 -5.07 16.32
N LYS A 40 12.13 -3.85 16.07
CA LYS A 40 11.28 -2.65 15.99
C LYS A 40 10.19 -2.83 14.93
N ARG A 41 10.57 -3.29 13.73
CA ARG A 41 9.62 -3.58 12.65
C ARG A 41 8.60 -4.65 13.04
N PHE A 42 9.04 -5.71 13.73
CA PHE A 42 8.13 -6.75 14.22
C PHE A 42 7.13 -6.19 15.24
N LYS A 43 7.54 -5.30 16.15
CA LYS A 43 6.63 -4.61 17.07
C LYS A 43 5.61 -3.72 16.37
N GLU A 44 6.01 -3.04 15.29
CA GLU A 44 5.12 -2.14 14.53
C GLU A 44 4.10 -2.90 13.66
N ILE A 45 4.51 -3.99 13.02
CA ILE A 45 3.70 -4.71 12.02
C ILE A 45 3.03 -5.96 12.61
N GLY A 46 3.63 -6.58 13.62
CA GLY A 46 3.20 -7.87 14.18
C GLY A 46 3.57 -9.09 13.32
N SER A 47 4.21 -8.89 12.17
CA SER A 47 4.53 -9.95 11.20
C SER A 47 6.01 -9.99 10.84
N THR A 48 6.50 -11.19 10.53
CA THR A 48 7.83 -11.44 9.97
C THR A 48 7.90 -11.12 8.48
N SER A 49 6.76 -10.94 7.81
CA SER A 49 6.69 -10.60 6.39
C SER A 49 7.31 -9.23 6.08
N ASP A 50 7.69 -9.05 4.83
CA ASP A 50 8.17 -7.75 4.37
C ASP A 50 7.05 -6.71 4.37
N ARG A 51 7.43 -5.47 4.70
CA ARG A 51 6.54 -4.32 4.64
C ARG A 51 6.21 -4.06 3.18
N SER A 52 4.94 -3.79 2.88
CA SER A 52 4.54 -3.31 1.56
C SER A 52 5.38 -2.08 1.20
N ARG A 53 6.07 -2.12 0.06
CA ARG A 53 6.87 -0.99 -0.40
C ARG A 53 5.96 0.23 -0.61
N SER A 54 6.39 1.39 -0.12
CA SER A 54 5.73 2.65 -0.43
C SER A 54 5.97 2.97 -1.91
N GLY A 55 4.96 2.75 -2.75
CA GLY A 55 4.99 3.19 -4.14
C GLY A 55 4.92 4.72 -4.27
N ARG A 56 5.13 5.25 -5.48
CA ARG A 56 4.99 6.68 -5.75
C ARG A 56 3.55 7.15 -5.46
N PRO A 57 3.35 8.22 -4.67
CA PRO A 57 2.02 8.77 -4.45
C PRO A 57 1.44 9.29 -5.77
N LYS A 58 0.16 9.01 -6.02
CA LYS A 58 -0.53 9.49 -7.23
C LYS A 58 -0.87 10.98 -7.05
N THR A 59 -0.30 11.85 -7.88
CA THR A 59 -0.48 13.32 -7.83
C THR A 59 -1.90 13.76 -8.20
N PHE A 60 -2.48 13.20 -9.27
CA PHE A 60 -3.77 13.64 -9.82
C PHE A 60 -5.01 13.12 -9.06
N ASN A 61 -4.80 12.27 -8.05
CA ASN A 61 -5.87 11.57 -7.33
C ASN A 61 -6.35 12.34 -6.09
N VAL A 62 -6.59 13.65 -6.24
CA VAL A 62 -7.13 14.49 -5.15
C VAL A 62 -8.47 13.91 -4.70
N THR A 63 -8.65 13.74 -3.39
CA THR A 63 -9.90 13.24 -2.77
C THR A 63 -11.15 13.94 -3.32
N ARG A 64 -11.03 15.24 -3.61
CA ARG A 64 -12.07 16.07 -4.24
C ARG A 64 -12.49 15.58 -5.63
N THR A 65 -11.57 15.32 -6.55
CA THR A 65 -11.90 14.87 -7.92
C THR A 65 -12.55 13.49 -7.90
N LYS A 66 -12.05 12.57 -7.05
CA LYS A 66 -12.68 11.26 -6.86
C LYS A 66 -14.13 11.36 -6.39
N LYS A 67 -14.39 12.21 -5.39
CA LYS A 67 -15.74 12.45 -4.85
C LYS A 67 -16.67 13.02 -5.92
N LEU A 68 -16.21 14.03 -6.67
CA LEU A 68 -16.97 14.63 -7.77
C LEU A 68 -17.33 13.62 -8.86
N ILE A 69 -16.37 12.81 -9.33
CA ILE A 69 -16.62 11.78 -10.33
C ILE A 69 -17.67 10.78 -9.82
N ARG A 70 -17.55 10.33 -8.56
CA ARG A 70 -18.53 9.40 -7.95
C ARG A 70 -19.93 10.00 -7.90
N MET A 71 -20.06 11.27 -7.51
CA MET A 71 -21.35 11.96 -7.48
C MET A 71 -21.97 12.09 -8.87
N ARG A 72 -21.19 12.43 -9.90
CA ARG A 72 -21.69 12.53 -11.28
C ARG A 72 -22.18 11.20 -11.84
N ILE A 73 -21.48 10.11 -11.54
CA ILE A 73 -21.89 8.76 -11.95
C ILE A 73 -23.16 8.33 -11.22
N LYS A 74 -23.26 8.61 -9.91
CA LYS A 74 -24.49 8.34 -9.16
C LYS A 74 -25.69 9.11 -9.71
N GLN A 75 -25.49 10.37 -10.10
CA GLN A 75 -26.55 11.20 -10.65
C GLN A 75 -27.06 10.69 -12.00
N ASN A 76 -26.17 10.23 -12.88
CA ASN A 76 -26.55 9.64 -14.16
C ASN A 76 -25.59 8.48 -14.52
N PRO A 77 -25.96 7.22 -14.21
CA PRO A 77 -25.09 6.07 -14.45
C PRO A 77 -24.94 5.73 -15.93
N LYS A 78 -25.89 6.15 -16.79
CA LYS A 78 -25.86 5.96 -18.25
C LYS A 78 -25.00 6.99 -18.97
N ARG A 79 -24.35 7.91 -18.25
CA ARG A 79 -23.47 8.93 -18.85
C ARG A 79 -22.08 8.36 -19.13
N SER A 80 -21.50 8.72 -20.28
CA SER A 80 -20.13 8.30 -20.63
C SER A 80 -19.07 8.96 -19.75
N ILE A 81 -17.99 8.23 -19.46
CA ILE A 81 -16.86 8.77 -18.69
C ILE A 81 -16.23 9.95 -19.41
N ARG A 82 -16.07 9.90 -20.74
CA ARG A 82 -15.56 11.03 -21.52
C ARG A 82 -16.31 12.33 -21.25
N LYS A 83 -17.65 12.29 -21.17
CA LYS A 83 -18.47 13.48 -20.89
C LYS A 83 -18.36 13.94 -19.43
N VAL A 84 -18.14 13.02 -18.48
CA VAL A 84 -17.87 13.37 -17.08
C VAL A 84 -16.50 14.03 -16.95
N ALA A 85 -15.49 13.48 -17.63
CA ALA A 85 -14.12 13.96 -17.62
C ALA A 85 -14.01 15.39 -18.20
N GLN A 86 -14.64 15.61 -19.37
CA GLN A 86 -14.76 16.93 -19.99
C GLN A 86 -15.42 17.96 -19.05
N LYS A 87 -16.53 17.59 -18.40
CA LYS A 87 -17.24 18.49 -17.48
C LYS A 87 -16.42 18.86 -16.24
N LEU A 88 -15.47 18.01 -15.85
CA LEU A 88 -14.62 18.22 -14.68
C LEU A 88 -13.21 18.72 -15.05
N ASN A 89 -12.95 19.04 -16.32
CA ASN A 89 -11.62 19.41 -16.83
C ASN A 89 -10.53 18.40 -16.42
N THR A 90 -10.87 17.11 -16.46
CA THR A 90 -9.95 16.01 -16.14
C THR A 90 -9.64 15.19 -17.38
N SER A 91 -8.45 14.58 -17.42
CA SER A 91 -8.12 13.69 -18.53
C SER A 91 -9.02 12.44 -18.51
N HIS A 92 -9.42 11.99 -19.69
CA HIS A 92 -10.25 10.79 -19.85
C HIS A 92 -9.60 9.55 -19.22
N THR A 93 -8.28 9.40 -19.40
CA THR A 93 -7.49 8.29 -18.85
C THR A 93 -7.48 8.30 -17.33
N ALA A 94 -7.36 9.47 -16.70
CA ALA A 94 -7.41 9.58 -15.24
C ALA A 94 -8.81 9.30 -14.70
N ALA A 95 -9.86 9.88 -15.29
CA ALA A 95 -11.23 9.61 -14.89
C ALA A 95 -11.57 8.12 -15.03
N ARG A 96 -11.15 7.49 -16.14
CA ARG A 96 -11.28 6.03 -16.36
C ARG A 96 -10.56 5.22 -15.28
N SER A 97 -9.32 5.60 -14.93
CA SER A 97 -8.53 4.94 -13.91
C SER A 97 -9.19 5.05 -12.52
N ILE A 98 -9.72 6.23 -12.16
CA ILE A 98 -10.43 6.46 -10.90
C ILE A 98 -11.68 5.58 -10.82
N VAL A 99 -12.50 5.54 -11.88
CA VAL A 99 -13.74 4.74 -11.87
C VAL A 99 -13.44 3.25 -11.72
N ARG A 100 -12.45 2.73 -12.45
CA ARG A 100 -12.11 1.28 -12.42
C ARG A 100 -11.33 0.88 -11.18
N LYS A 101 -10.28 1.62 -10.83
CA LYS A 101 -9.33 1.22 -9.77
C LYS A 101 -9.78 1.68 -8.38
N ASP A 102 -10.29 2.91 -8.27
CA ASP A 102 -10.60 3.50 -6.97
C ASP A 102 -12.06 3.24 -6.56
N HIS A 103 -13.02 3.44 -7.48
CA HIS A 103 -14.45 3.21 -7.20
C HIS A 103 -14.92 1.78 -7.49
N LYS A 104 -14.12 0.97 -8.20
CA LYS A 104 -14.44 -0.40 -8.64
C LYS A 104 -15.78 -0.51 -9.38
N LEU A 105 -16.15 0.52 -10.15
CA LEU A 105 -17.39 0.56 -10.93
C LEU A 105 -17.13 0.20 -12.40
N LYS A 106 -18.12 -0.45 -13.03
CA LYS A 106 -18.17 -0.64 -14.48
C LYS A 106 -18.96 0.52 -15.11
N PRO A 107 -18.32 1.42 -15.86
CA PRO A 107 -19.03 2.53 -16.49
C PRO A 107 -19.88 2.06 -17.67
N TYR A 108 -20.90 2.84 -17.99
CA TYR A 108 -21.77 2.60 -19.14
C TYR A 108 -21.02 2.66 -20.47
N LYS A 109 -20.25 3.74 -20.69
CA LYS A 109 -19.39 3.91 -21.87
C LYS A 109 -18.11 4.62 -21.47
N PHE A 110 -16.98 4.11 -21.98
CA PHE A 110 -15.67 4.74 -21.80
C PHE A 110 -15.57 5.98 -22.69
#